data_AF-A0A0S7Y785-F1
#
_entry.id   AF-A0A0S7Y785-F1
#
_cell.length_a   1.000
_cell.length_b   1.000
_cell.length_c   1.000
_cell.angle_alpha   90.00
_cell.angle_beta   90.00
_cell.angle_gamma   90.00
#
_symmetry.space_group_name_H-M   'P 1'
#
loop_
_entity.id
_entity.type
_entity.pdbx_description
1 polymer ?
#
loop_
_entity_poly.entity_id
_entity_poly.type
_entity_poly.pdbx_seq_one_letter_code
_entity_poly.pdbx_strand_id
1 'polypeptide(L)' 'MKRPRIFISAGEVSGDLHGSNLIRAVLRRAPEAEIAGLGGSRMEAAGAHLLANTVDFGIIGFLPVFGSLSRYLDLLS' A
#
# COMPACT_ATOMS: atom_id res chain seq x y z
N MET A 1 19.89 18.23 12.08
CA MET A 1 19.34 18.03 10.72
C MET A 1 17.92 17.47 10.85
N LYS A 2 16.97 17.87 9.98
CA LYS A 2 15.60 17.34 10.02
C LYS A 2 15.60 15.89 9.54
N ARG A 3 14.94 14.99 10.28
CA ARG A 3 14.71 13.61 9.88
C ARG A 3 13.73 13.58 8.70
N PRO A 4 14.07 12.96 7.57
CA PRO A 4 13.14 12.81 6.46
C PRO A 4 11.92 12.00 6.90
N ARG A 5 10.71 12.48 6.58
CA ARG A 5 9.48 11.72 6.81
C ARG A 5 8.89 11.39 5.44
N ILE A 6 8.83 10.10 5.12
CA ILE A 6 8.46 9.61 3.80
C ILE A 6 7.21 8.74 3.94
N PHE A 7 6.21 9.02 3.10
CA PHE A 7 5.00 8.22 2.98
C PHE A 7 5.02 7.42 1.69
N ILE A 8 4.73 6.12 1.76
CA ILE A 8 4.72 5.21 0.60
C ILE A 8 3.37 4.48 0.54
N SER A 9 2.71 4.49 -0.62
CA SER A 9 1.44 3.81 -0.83
C SER A 9 1.55 2.75 -1.93
N ALA A 10 1.21 1.51 -1.60
CA ALA A 10 1.14 0.37 -2.50
C ALA A 10 -0.21 -0.35 -2.32
N GLY A 11 -0.99 -0.46 -3.41
CA GLY A 11 -2.31 -1.10 -3.40
C GLY A 11 -2.32 -2.56 -3.85
N GLU A 12 -1.18 -3.09 -4.29
CA GLU A 12 -1.04 -4.43 -4.88
C GLU A 12 0.20 -5.15 -4.33
N VAL A 13 0.20 -6.48 -4.43
CA VAL A 13 1.31 -7.33 -3.97
C VAL A 13 2.64 -6.99 -4.66
N SER A 14 2.59 -6.64 -5.94
CA SER A 14 3.75 -6.18 -6.72
C SER A 14 4.29 -4.85 -6.16
N GLY A 15 3.39 -3.91 -5.87
CA GLY A 15 3.70 -2.63 -5.24
C GLY A 15 4.34 -2.80 -3.86
N ASP A 16 3.87 -3.75 -3.05
CA ASP A 16 4.44 -4.09 -1.75
C ASP A 16 5.89 -4.60 -1.86
N LEU A 17 6.17 -5.46 -2.85
CA LEU A 17 7.53 -5.91 -3.13
C LEU A 17 8.45 -4.75 -3.52
N HIS A 18 8.04 -3.91 -4.47
CA HIS A 18 8.85 -2.77 -4.91
C HIS A 18 9.01 -1.72 -3.80
N GLY A 19 7.94 -1.45 -3.05
CA GLY A 19 7.93 -0.58 -1.88
C GLY A 19 8.93 -1.06 -0.83
N SER A 20 8.96 -2.35 -0.51
CA SER A 20 9.93 -2.91 0.45
C SER A 20 11.39 -2.67 0.03
N ASN A 21 11.69 -2.79 -1.26
CA ASN A 21 13.04 -2.56 -1.77
C ASN A 21 13.43 -1.08 -1.73
N LEU A 22 12.48 -0.18 -2.02
CA LEU A 22 12.67 1.26 -1.88
C LEU A 22 12.94 1.64 -0.43
N ILE A 23 12.14 1.14 0.52
CA ILE A 23 12.28 1.39 1.96
C ILE A 23 13.68 0.99 2.44
N ARG A 24 14.12 -0.23 2.10
CA ARG A 24 15.48 -0.69 2.44
C ARG A 24 16.55 0.23 1.86
N ALA A 25 16.39 0.70 0.62
CA ALA A 25 17.36 1.58 -0.03
C ALA A 25 17.40 2.98 0.59
N VAL A 26 16.26 3.50 1.05
CA VAL A 26 16.15 4.76 1.79
C VAL A 26 16.83 4.62 3.15
N LEU A 27 16.48 3.61 3.95
CA LEU A 27 17.05 3.41 5.29
C LEU A 27 18.56 3.12 5.27
N ARG A 28 19.09 2.54 4.18
CA ARG A 28 20.55 2.44 3.99
C ARG A 28 21.25 3.79 3.81
N ARG A 29 20.57 4.78 3.24
CA ARG A 29 21.14 6.11 2.96
C ARG A 29 20.83 7.13 4.04
N ALA A 30 19.67 7.02 4.66
CA ALA A 30 19.19 7.86 5.75
C ALA A 30 18.57 6.95 6.83
N PRO A 31 19.39 6.37 7.72
CA PRO A 31 18.92 5.47 8.78
C PRO A 31 17.94 6.15 9.76
N GLU A 32 17.96 7.47 9.84
CA GLU A 32 17.07 8.28 10.67
C GLU A 32 15.74 8.63 9.99
N ALA A 33 15.53 8.21 8.74
CA ALA A 33 14.28 8.47 8.04
C ALA A 33 13.10 7.73 8.68
N GLU A 34 12.00 8.44 8.87
CA GLU A 34 10.74 7.87 9.31
C GLU A 34 9.93 7.49 8.07
N ILE A 35 9.54 6.23 7.98
CA ILE A 35 8.76 5.73 6.87
C ILE A 35 7.39 5.29 7.39
N ALA A 36 6.34 5.87 6.81
CA ALA A 36 4.96 5.45 7.01
C ALA A 36 4.35 5.00 5.68
N GLY A 37 3.30 4.20 5.69
CA GLY A 37 2.70 3.80 4.43
C GLY A 37 1.39 3.03 4.47
N LEU A 38 0.86 2.81 3.27
CA LEU A 38 -0.19 1.86 2.95
C LEU A 38 0.45 0.79 2.08
N GLY A 39 0.31 -0.48 2.43
CA GLY A 39 1.06 -1.54 1.77
C GLY A 39 0.78 -2.89 2.39
N GLY A 40 1.74 -3.81 2.21
CA GLY A 40 1.67 -5.16 2.73
C GLY A 40 2.81 -5.50 3.67
N SER A 41 2.83 -6.78 4.05
CA SER A 41 3.79 -7.31 5.02
C SER A 41 5.25 -7.13 4.60
N ARG A 42 5.57 -7.02 3.30
CA ARG A 42 6.97 -6.78 2.87
C ARG A 42 7.41 -5.36 3.17
N MET A 43 6.55 -4.36 2.98
CA MET A 43 6.83 -2.98 3.34
C MET A 43 7.00 -2.82 4.85
N GLU A 44 6.13 -3.48 5.64
CA GLU A 44 6.26 -3.50 7.10
C GLU A 44 7.58 -4.13 7.55
N ALA A 45 7.91 -5.32 7.03
CA ALA A 45 9.17 -6.01 7.32
C ALA A 45 10.42 -5.24 6.84
N ALA A 46 10.26 -4.32 5.89
CA ALA A 46 11.35 -3.44 5.44
C ALA A 46 11.58 -2.24 6.37
N GLY A 47 10.69 -2.00 7.34
CA GLY A 47 10.81 -0.92 8.33
C GLY A 47 9.82 0.24 8.14
N ALA A 48 8.79 0.09 7.31
CA ALA A 48 7.70 1.06 7.27
C ALA A 48 6.69 0.81 8.39
N HIS A 49 6.21 1.89 9.01
CA HIS A 49 5.03 1.85 9.86
C HIS A 49 3.77 1.91 9.00
N LEU A 50 3.05 0.79 8.88
CA LEU A 50 1.83 0.75 8.08
C LEU A 50 0.66 1.38 8.84
N LEU A 51 0.01 2.36 8.22
CA LEU A 51 -1.23 2.96 8.73
C LEU A 51 -2.45 2.09 8.43
N ALA A 52 -2.37 1.27 7.37
CA ALA A 52 -3.34 0.23 7.05
C ALA A 52 -2.66 -0.84 6.19
N ASN A 53 -3.00 -2.11 6.42
CA ASN A 53 -2.53 -3.22 5.61
C ASN A 53 -3.45 -3.36 4.39
N THR A 54 -3.15 -2.63 3.32
CA THR A 54 -3.96 -2.59 2.09
C THR A 54 -3.82 -3.89 1.28
N VAL A 55 -2.78 -4.68 1.55
CA VAL A 55 -2.55 -5.97 0.88
C VAL A 55 -3.35 -7.10 1.51
N ASP A 56 -3.54 -7.11 2.84
CA ASP A 56 -4.40 -8.09 3.52
C ASP A 56 -5.87 -7.96 3.14
N PHE A 57 -6.31 -6.76 2.77
CA PHE A 57 -7.70 -6.58 2.35
C PHE A 57 -8.00 -7.20 1.00
N GLY A 58 -7.04 -7.40 0.08
CA GLY A 58 -7.33 -8.02 -1.23
C GLY A 58 -8.51 -7.37 -1.99
N ILE A 59 -8.94 -6.16 -1.60
CA ILE A 59 -10.09 -5.45 -2.18
C ILE A 59 -9.71 -4.80 -3.52
N ILE A 60 -8.42 -4.75 -3.87
CA ILE A 60 -7.98 -4.26 -5.18
C ILE A 60 -7.73 -5.47 -6.08
N GLY A 61 -8.84 -5.98 -6.61
CA GLY A 61 -8.87 -7.13 -7.50
C GLY A 61 -10.29 -7.47 -7.95
N PHE A 62 -10.94 -6.57 -8.68
CA PHE A 62 -11.93 -6.93 -9.71
C PHE A 62 -13.27 -7.61 -9.32
N LEU A 63 -13.55 -8.03 -8.08
CA LEU A 63 -14.77 -8.81 -7.76
C LEU A 63 -15.99 -8.07 -7.15
N PRO A 64 -15.92 -6.90 -6.47
CA PRO A 64 -17.13 -6.24 -5.98
C PRO A 64 -17.89 -5.41 -7.03
N VAL A 65 -17.23 -5.05 -8.14
CA VAL A 65 -17.84 -4.21 -9.19
C VAL A 65 -18.92 -4.97 -9.97
N PHE A 66 -18.70 -6.25 -10.30
CA PHE A 66 -19.69 -7.01 -11.08
C PHE A 66 -20.98 -7.33 -10.32
N GLY A 67 -20.91 -7.52 -9.00
CA GLY A 67 -22.11 -7.73 -8.19
C GLY A 67 -22.98 -6.48 -7.99
N SER A 68 -22.40 -5.30 -8.21
CA SER A 68 -23.08 -4.01 -8.00
C SER A 68 -23.59 -3.38 -9.30
N LEU A 69 -23.00 -3.72 -10.45
CA LEU A 69 -23.37 -3.14 -11.75
C LEU A 69 -24.80 -3.49 -12.16
N SER A 70 -25.26 -4.72 -11.90
CA SER A 70 -26.66 -5.11 -12.13
C SER A 70 -27.64 -4.23 -11.34
N ARG A 71 -27.31 -3.87 -10.10
CA ARG A 71 -28.14 -2.99 -9.27
C ARG A 71 -28.22 -1.55 -9.79
N TYR A 72 -27.21 -1.07 -10.51
CA TYR A 72 -27.25 0.25 -11.16
C TYR A 72 -28.00 0.23 -12.49
N LEU A 73 -28.01 -0.89 -13.21
CA LEU A 73 -28.81 -1.04 -14.43
C LEU A 73 -30.31 -1.13 -14.12
N ASP A 74 -30.70 -1.79 -13.03
CA ASP A 74 -32.10 -1.83 -12.55
C ASP A 74 -32.65 -0.44 -12.15
N LEU A 75 -31.77 0.54 -11.86
CA LEU A 75 -32.15 1.92 -11.57
C LEU A 75 -32.31 2.79 -12.83
N LEU A 76 -31.80 2.31 -13.97
CA LEU A 76 -31.88 2.99 -15.27
C LEU A 76 -32.96 2.39 -16.18
N SER A 77 -33.60 1.30 -15.76
CA SER A 77 -34.83 0.74 -16.34
C SER A 77 -36.06 1.23 -15.60
#